data_AF-A0A430EDS4-F1
#
_entry.id   AF-A0A430EDS4-F1
#
_cell.length_a   1.000
_cell.length_b   1.000
_cell.length_c   1.000
_cell.angle_alpha   90.00
_cell.angle_beta   90.00
_cell.angle_gamma   90.00
#
_symmetry.space_group_name_H-M   'P 1'
#
loop_
_entity.id
_entity.type
_entity.pdbx_description
1 polymer ?
#
loop_
_entity_poly.entity_id
_entity_poly.type
_entity_poly.pdbx_seq_one_letter_code
_entity_poly.pdbx_strand_id
1 'polypeptide(L)'
;MPADNRAPVLARIAQMREQRLTRALIEAREAAAQAHAAASAAEAARTAAERARGDARLLFRASPACPQTRLWLDQRVAEEIGAAARASDQRARHELAAHAQGAAGRALDQHRVRSESVAAHHQTLRRAEQRRAEDRVDSEAAAFLLSRGWA
;
A
#
# COMPACT_ATOMS: atom_id res chain seq x y z
N MET A 1 40.60 -2.25 -15.13
CA MET A 1 39.22 -1.79 -14.86
C MET A 1 38.97 -1.98 -13.38
N PRO A 2 38.78 -0.93 -12.57
CA PRO A 2 38.50 -1.13 -11.15
C PRO A 2 37.14 -1.84 -11.03
N ALA A 3 37.07 -2.85 -10.17
CA ALA A 3 35.82 -3.54 -9.87
C ALA A 3 34.75 -2.52 -9.50
N ASP A 4 33.56 -2.66 -10.08
CA ASP A 4 32.46 -1.72 -9.92
C ASP A 4 31.92 -1.76 -8.47
N ASN A 5 32.58 -1.03 -7.57
CA ASN A 5 32.28 -0.95 -6.13
C ASN A 5 30.90 -0.36 -5.84
N ARG A 6 30.15 0.06 -6.87
CA ARG A 6 28.80 0.65 -6.76
C ARG A 6 27.73 -0.41 -6.53
N ALA A 7 27.92 -1.65 -7.00
CA ALA A 7 26.95 -2.73 -6.88
C ALA A 7 26.48 -3.01 -5.43
N PRO A 8 27.36 -3.15 -4.41
CA PRO A 8 26.91 -3.36 -3.02
C PRO A 8 26.16 -2.16 -2.43
N VAL A 9 26.53 -0.94 -2.82
CA VAL A 9 25.85 0.29 -2.37
C VAL A 9 24.43 0.35 -2.96
N LEU A 10 24.27 0.06 -4.24
CA LEU A 10 22.96 0.01 -4.91
C LEU A 10 22.07 -1.09 -4.33
N ALA A 11 22.62 -2.27 -4.03
CA ALA A 11 21.90 -3.34 -3.37
C ALA A 11 21.40 -2.92 -1.98
N ARG A 12 22.24 -2.20 -1.21
CA ARG A 12 21.84 -1.67 0.09
C ARG A 12 20.74 -0.61 -0.02
N ILE A 13 20.82 0.28 -1.01
CA ILE A 13 19.77 1.28 -1.28
C ILE A 13 18.45 0.60 -1.63
N ALA A 14 18.47 -0.42 -2.50
CA ALA A 14 17.28 -1.19 -2.87
C ALA A 14 16.67 -1.89 -1.63
N GLN A 15 17.49 -2.51 -0.78
CA GLN A 15 17.03 -3.13 0.46
C GLN A 15 16.37 -2.11 1.41
N MET A 16 16.99 -0.95 1.61
CA MET A 16 16.42 0.13 2.45
C MET A 16 15.10 0.65 1.88
N ARG A 17 15.00 0.75 0.55
CA ARG A 17 13.76 1.16 -0.12
C ARG A 17 12.66 0.11 0.04
N GLU A 18 12.98 -1.18 -0.09
CA GLU A 18 12.03 -2.25 0.15
C GLU A 18 11.50 -2.24 1.60
N GLN A 19 12.38 -2.04 2.58
CA GLN A 19 11.98 -1.91 3.99
C GLN A 19 11.01 -0.74 4.21
N ARG A 20 11.31 0.42 3.62
CA ARG A 20 10.42 1.60 3.70
C ARG A 20 9.06 1.35 3.03
N LEU A 21 9.05 0.71 1.86
CA LEU A 21 7.80 0.37 1.15
C LEU A 21 6.98 -0.68 1.91
N THR A 22 7.65 -1.66 2.52
CA THR A 22 6.99 -2.67 3.36
C THR A 22 6.35 -2.03 4.58
N ARG A 23 7.07 -1.13 5.26
CA ARG A 23 6.53 -0.35 6.37
C ARG A 23 5.34 0.50 5.94
N ALA A 24 5.46 1.23 4.83
CA ALA A 24 4.35 2.04 4.30
C ALA A 24 3.11 1.19 3.96
N LEU A 25 3.29 -0.04 3.45
CA LEU A 25 2.19 -0.98 3.22
C LEU A 25 1.53 -1.44 4.53
N ILE A 26 2.31 -1.71 5.58
CA ILE A 26 1.78 -2.07 6.89
C ILE A 26 0.95 -0.91 7.47
N GLU A 27 1.52 0.29 7.48
CA GLU A 27 0.84 1.51 7.96
C GLU A 27 -0.45 1.78 7.16
N ALA A 28 -0.42 1.59 5.84
CA ALA A 28 -1.61 1.77 5.00
C ALA A 28 -2.69 0.69 5.25
N ARG A 29 -2.31 -0.56 5.55
CA ARG A 29 -3.25 -1.62 5.94
C ARG A 29 -3.92 -1.32 7.27
N GLU A 30 -3.16 -0.86 8.25
CA GLU A 30 -3.68 -0.47 9.56
C GLU A 30 -4.65 0.71 9.42
N ALA A 31 -4.28 1.74 8.65
CA ALA A 31 -5.15 2.87 8.37
C ALA A 31 -6.45 2.47 7.64
N ALA A 32 -6.36 1.57 6.65
CA ALA A 32 -7.54 1.04 5.96
C ALA A 32 -8.46 0.25 6.88
N ALA A 33 -7.90 -0.59 7.75
CA ALA A 33 -8.68 -1.35 8.74
C ALA A 33 -9.40 -0.43 9.74
N GLN A 34 -8.70 0.59 10.24
CA GLN A 34 -9.30 1.59 11.13
C GLN A 34 -10.41 2.40 10.43
N ALA A 35 -10.16 2.82 9.18
CA ALA A 35 -11.14 3.55 8.41
C ALA A 35 -12.39 2.70 8.11
N HIS A 36 -12.20 1.42 7.81
CA HIS A 36 -13.29 0.45 7.63
C HIS A 36 -14.14 0.29 8.90
N ALA A 37 -13.48 0.10 10.06
CA ALA A 37 -14.17 -0.04 11.34
C ALA A 37 -14.97 1.23 11.71
N ALA A 38 -14.40 2.41 11.44
CA ALA A 38 -15.11 3.67 11.68
C ALA A 38 -16.28 3.86 10.69
N ALA A 39 -16.12 3.45 9.43
CA ALA A 39 -17.21 3.51 8.44
C ALA A 39 -18.37 2.60 8.82
N SER A 40 -18.10 1.36 9.24
CA SER A 40 -19.14 0.43 9.70
C SER A 40 -19.84 0.92 10.97
N ALA A 41 -19.09 1.50 11.92
CA ALA A 41 -19.69 2.12 13.10
C ALA A 41 -20.60 3.30 12.74
N ALA A 42 -20.20 4.14 11.79
CA ALA A 42 -21.02 5.26 11.32
C ALA A 42 -22.29 4.80 10.58
N GLU A 43 -22.22 3.71 9.81
CA GLU A 43 -23.40 3.09 9.17
C GLU A 43 -24.37 2.50 10.21
N ALA A 44 -23.86 1.84 11.24
CA ALA A 44 -24.67 1.33 12.34
C ALA A 44 -25.39 2.49 13.06
N ALA A 45 -24.67 3.59 13.34
CA ALA A 45 -25.24 4.79 13.96
C ALA A 45 -26.32 5.44 13.07
N ARG A 46 -26.10 5.52 11.75
CA ARG A 46 -27.10 5.98 10.78
C ARG A 46 -28.36 5.11 10.83
N THR A 47 -28.20 3.79 10.81
CA THR A 47 -29.31 2.84 10.85
C THR A 47 -30.10 2.98 12.16
N ALA A 48 -29.42 3.18 13.29
CA ALA A 48 -30.07 3.44 14.57
C ALA A 48 -30.85 4.77 14.56
N ALA A 49 -30.29 5.83 13.99
CA ALA A 49 -30.95 7.12 13.87
C ALA A 49 -32.18 7.06 12.96
N GLU A 50 -32.11 6.31 11.86
CA GLU A 50 -33.24 6.08 10.95
C GLU A 50 -34.40 5.38 11.67
N ARG A 51 -34.12 4.33 12.47
CA ARG A 51 -35.13 3.65 13.29
C ARG A 51 -35.75 4.61 14.30
N ALA A 52 -34.94 5.35 15.06
CA ALA A 52 -35.42 6.30 16.06
C ALA A 52 -36.31 7.40 15.44
N ARG A 53 -35.97 7.85 14.23
CA ARG A 53 -36.83 8.77 13.46
C ARG A 53 -38.12 8.11 13.01
N GLY A 54 -38.08 6.83 12.62
CA GLY A 54 -39.27 6.02 12.33
C GLY A 54 -40.23 5.97 13.52
N ASP A 55 -39.71 5.65 14.70
CA ASP A 55 -40.48 5.59 15.95
C ASP A 55 -41.07 6.95 16.32
N ALA A 56 -40.29 8.03 16.19
CA ALA A 56 -40.77 9.38 16.43
C ALA A 56 -41.88 9.80 15.44
N ARG A 57 -41.80 9.37 14.18
CA ARG A 57 -42.87 9.62 13.19
C ARG A 57 -44.16 8.89 13.57
N LEU A 58 -44.08 7.66 14.06
CA LEU A 58 -45.25 6.91 14.51
C LEU A 58 -45.93 7.60 15.69
N LEU A 59 -45.15 8.05 16.67
CA LEU A 59 -45.66 8.78 17.84
C LEU A 59 -46.23 10.15 17.47
N PHE A 60 -45.62 10.87 16.53
CA PHE A 60 -46.16 12.12 16.00
C PHE A 60 -47.50 11.92 15.30
N ARG A 61 -47.65 10.84 14.51
CA ARG A 61 -48.94 10.51 13.87
C ARG A 61 -50.04 10.21 14.90
N ALA A 62 -49.69 9.60 16.04
CA ALA A 62 -50.64 9.32 17.10
C ALA A 62 -51.07 10.58 17.87
N SER A 63 -50.15 11.54 18.08
CA SER A 63 -50.38 12.74 18.89
C SER A 63 -49.80 14.03 18.26
N PRO A 64 -50.33 14.50 17.12
CA PRO A 64 -49.72 15.58 16.34
C PRO A 64 -49.86 16.98 16.97
N ALA A 65 -50.84 17.18 17.86
CA ALA A 65 -51.11 18.47 18.50
C ALA A 65 -50.16 18.79 19.68
N CYS A 66 -49.34 17.82 20.12
CA CYS A 66 -48.42 17.98 21.25
C CYS A 66 -47.12 18.67 20.79
N PRO A 67 -46.82 19.91 21.26
CA PRO A 67 -45.61 20.63 20.86
C PRO A 67 -44.32 19.87 21.19
N GLN A 68 -44.30 19.13 22.30
CA GLN A 68 -43.17 18.29 22.71
C GLN A 68 -42.91 17.17 21.70
N THR A 69 -43.96 16.54 21.16
CA THR A 69 -43.84 15.49 20.16
C THR A 69 -43.29 16.04 18.84
N ARG A 70 -43.68 17.26 18.46
CA ARG A 70 -43.12 17.94 17.28
C ARG A 70 -41.63 18.26 17.46
N LEU A 71 -41.25 18.87 18.58
CA LEU A 71 -39.84 19.17 18.88
C LEU A 71 -38.98 17.90 18.90
N TRP A 72 -39.50 16.82 19.46
CA TRP A 72 -38.80 15.54 19.49
C TRP A 72 -38.63 14.94 18.08
N LEU A 73 -39.65 15.00 17.24
CA LEU A 73 -39.55 14.58 15.83
C LEU A 73 -38.48 15.39 15.09
N ASP A 74 -38.49 16.72 15.24
CA ASP A 74 -37.52 17.61 14.59
C ASP A 74 -36.09 17.28 15.04
N GLN A 75 -35.88 17.00 16.34
CA GLN A 75 -34.59 16.55 16.86
C GLN A 75 -34.14 15.22 16.24
N ARG A 76 -35.04 14.23 16.13
CA ARG A 76 -34.70 12.93 15.51
C ARG A 76 -34.38 13.06 14.02
N VAL A 77 -35.05 13.96 13.31
CA VAL A 77 -34.74 14.28 11.90
C VAL A 77 -33.35 14.90 11.79
N ALA A 78 -33.01 15.87 12.65
CA ALA A 78 -31.68 16.48 12.65
C ALA A 78 -30.57 15.44 12.95
N GLU A 79 -30.81 14.54 13.91
CA GLU A 79 -29.88 13.45 14.24
C GLU A 79 -29.68 12.46 13.08
N GLU A 80 -30.74 12.11 12.35
CA GLU A 80 -30.67 11.26 11.14
C GLU A 80 -29.82 11.91 10.05
N ILE A 81 -30.06 13.20 9.76
CA ILE A 81 -29.28 13.96 8.78
C ILE A 81 -27.80 14.00 9.18
N GLY A 82 -27.50 14.29 10.44
CA GLY A 82 -26.14 14.31 10.94
C GLY A 82 -25.47 12.94 10.89
N ALA A 83 -26.19 11.86 11.18
CA ALA A 83 -25.67 10.50 11.10
C ALA A 83 -25.43 10.07 9.64
N ALA A 84 -26.30 10.46 8.71
CA ALA A 84 -26.11 10.22 7.28
C ALA A 84 -24.87 10.95 6.74
N ALA A 85 -24.67 12.21 7.12
CA ALA A 85 -23.49 12.98 6.74
C ALA A 85 -22.19 12.35 7.26
N ARG A 86 -22.16 11.95 8.54
CA ARG A 86 -21.00 11.24 9.13
C ARG A 86 -20.71 9.91 8.45
N ALA A 87 -21.75 9.12 8.16
CA ALA A 87 -21.58 7.85 7.43
C ALA A 87 -21.01 8.08 6.03
N SER A 88 -21.47 9.11 5.33
CA SER A 88 -20.94 9.47 4.01
C SER A 88 -19.46 9.87 4.05
N ASP A 89 -19.08 10.76 4.98
CA ASP A 89 -17.69 11.19 5.16
C ASP A 89 -16.78 10.00 5.53
N GLN A 90 -17.24 9.15 6.44
CA GLN A 90 -16.45 8.01 6.88
C GLN A 90 -16.29 6.92 5.81
N ARG A 91 -17.29 6.73 4.94
CA ARG A 91 -17.18 5.90 3.73
C ARG A 91 -16.12 6.45 2.77
N ALA A 92 -16.15 7.74 2.48
CA ALA A 92 -15.16 8.37 1.59
C ALA A 92 -13.73 8.22 2.14
N ARG A 93 -13.55 8.38 3.46
CA ARG A 93 -12.24 8.14 4.12
C ARG A 93 -11.79 6.69 4.00
N HIS A 94 -12.71 5.73 4.15
CA HIS A 94 -12.42 4.31 3.96
C HIS A 94 -11.99 4.00 2.52
N GLU A 95 -12.69 4.53 1.52
CA GLU A 95 -12.32 4.37 0.11
C GLU A 95 -10.92 4.92 -0.18
N LEU A 96 -10.61 6.12 0.31
CA LEU A 96 -9.27 6.72 0.18
C LEU A 96 -8.19 5.85 0.84
N ALA A 97 -8.44 5.33 2.04
CA ALA A 97 -7.50 4.46 2.74
C ALA A 97 -7.28 3.12 2.00
N ALA A 98 -8.35 2.52 1.46
CA ALA A 98 -8.26 1.31 0.64
C ALA A 98 -7.46 1.54 -0.65
N HIS A 99 -7.68 2.69 -1.31
CA HIS A 99 -6.88 3.08 -2.49
C HIS A 99 -5.40 3.27 -2.13
N ALA A 100 -5.10 3.94 -1.02
CA ALA A 100 -3.73 4.14 -0.54
C ALA A 100 -3.03 2.81 -0.22
N GLN A 101 -3.73 1.87 0.45
CA GLN A 101 -3.24 0.52 0.69
C GLN A 101 -2.92 -0.20 -0.64
N GLY A 102 -3.82 -0.15 -1.61
CA GLY A 102 -3.61 -0.76 -2.92
C GLY A 102 -2.42 -0.13 -3.67
N ALA A 103 -2.24 1.18 -3.57
CA ALA A 103 -1.11 1.89 -4.16
C ALA A 103 0.22 1.50 -3.51
N ALA A 104 0.26 1.40 -2.19
CA ALA A 104 1.45 0.95 -1.45
C ALA A 104 1.85 -0.47 -1.83
N GLY A 105 0.87 -1.37 -1.97
CA GLY A 105 1.10 -2.76 -2.41
C GLY A 105 1.73 -2.80 -3.81
N ARG A 106 1.11 -2.12 -4.79
CA ARG A 106 1.65 -2.05 -6.15
C ARG A 106 3.05 -1.43 -6.20
N ALA A 107 3.33 -0.41 -5.39
CA ALA A 107 4.66 0.21 -5.34
C ALA A 107 5.73 -0.77 -4.82
N LEU A 108 5.40 -1.59 -3.82
CA LEU A 108 6.28 -2.64 -3.31
C LEU A 108 6.53 -3.73 -4.36
N ASP A 109 5.48 -4.20 -5.03
CA ASP A 109 5.59 -5.24 -6.07
C ASP A 109 6.42 -4.75 -7.26
N GLN A 110 6.17 -3.52 -7.73
CA GLN A 110 6.98 -2.90 -8.79
C GLN A 110 8.45 -2.77 -8.39
N HIS A 111 8.73 -2.43 -7.13
CA HIS A 111 10.09 -2.35 -6.62
C HIS A 111 10.78 -3.72 -6.63
N ARG A 112 10.09 -4.79 -6.21
CA ARG A 112 10.63 -6.16 -6.21
C ARG A 112 10.96 -6.64 -7.61
N VAL A 113 10.02 -6.52 -8.54
CA VAL A 113 10.23 -6.92 -9.95
C VAL A 113 11.42 -6.17 -10.56
N ARG A 114 11.52 -4.86 -10.33
CA ARG A 114 12.66 -4.07 -10.83
C ARG A 114 13.97 -4.49 -10.19
N SER A 115 13.98 -4.74 -8.87
CA SER A 115 15.18 -5.15 -8.14
C SER A 115 15.69 -6.52 -8.59
N GLU A 116 14.78 -7.47 -8.81
CA GLU A 116 15.09 -8.80 -9.34
C GLU A 116 15.66 -8.74 -10.76
N SER A 117 15.05 -7.93 -11.63
CA SER A 117 15.53 -7.72 -13.00
C SER A 117 16.94 -7.12 -13.04
N VAL A 118 17.20 -6.10 -12.20
CA VAL A 118 18.52 -5.47 -12.06
C VAL A 118 19.55 -6.45 -11.50
N ALA A 119 19.19 -7.22 -10.47
CA ALA A 119 20.06 -8.23 -9.89
C ALA A 119 20.44 -9.32 -10.93
N ALA A 120 19.46 -9.81 -11.70
CA ALA A 120 19.70 -10.78 -12.78
C ALA A 120 20.63 -10.21 -13.85
N HIS A 121 20.41 -8.96 -14.28
CA HIS A 121 21.27 -8.30 -15.26
C HIS A 121 22.72 -8.17 -14.75
N HIS A 122 22.93 -7.73 -13.51
CA HIS A 122 24.26 -7.65 -12.91
C HIS A 122 24.94 -9.02 -12.79
N GLN A 123 24.21 -10.08 -12.44
CA GLN A 123 24.76 -11.44 -12.40
C GLN A 123 25.21 -11.91 -13.79
N THR A 124 24.42 -11.64 -14.83
CA THR A 124 24.79 -11.98 -16.22
C THR A 124 26.04 -11.22 -16.66
N LEU A 125 26.15 -9.93 -16.35
CA LEU A 125 27.34 -9.13 -16.65
C LEU A 125 28.59 -9.67 -15.93
N ARG A 126 28.48 -9.98 -14.64
CA ARG A 126 29.60 -10.55 -13.86
C ARG A 126 30.06 -11.89 -14.41
N ARG A 127 29.12 -12.77 -14.79
CA ARG A 127 29.45 -14.05 -15.44
C ARG A 127 30.16 -13.84 -16.78
N ALA A 128 29.73 -12.87 -17.59
CA ALA A 128 30.38 -12.55 -18.85
C ALA A 128 31.79 -11.96 -18.65
N GLU A 129 31.97 -11.09 -17.66
CA GLU A 129 33.29 -10.55 -17.31
C GLU A 129 34.23 -11.63 -16.80
N GLN A 130 33.74 -12.55 -15.96
CA GLN A 130 34.50 -13.68 -15.46
C GLN A 130 34.99 -14.57 -16.61
N ARG A 131 34.11 -14.95 -17.55
CA ARG A 131 34.51 -15.72 -18.74
C ARG A 131 35.57 -15.00 -19.56
N ARG A 132 35.40 -13.70 -19.82
CA ARG A 132 36.41 -12.89 -20.55
C ARG A 132 37.74 -12.75 -19.81
N ALA A 133 37.75 -12.92 -18.48
CA ALA A 133 38.97 -12.91 -17.69
C ALA A 133 39.65 -14.29 -17.75
N GLU A 134 38.88 -15.36 -17.61
CA GLU A 134 39.33 -16.75 -17.79
C GLU A 134 39.93 -16.96 -19.19
N ASP A 135 39.22 -16.58 -20.26
CA ASP A 135 39.69 -16.67 -21.65
C ASP A 135 41.00 -15.91 -21.89
N ARG A 136 41.18 -14.77 -21.21
CA ARG A 136 42.42 -13.97 -21.30
C ARG A 136 43.58 -14.67 -20.61
N VAL A 137 43.36 -15.24 -19.43
CA VAL A 137 44.38 -16.02 -18.70
C VAL A 137 44.79 -17.24 -19.51
N ASP A 138 43.84 -17.96 -20.10
CA ASP A 138 44.12 -19.13 -20.94
C ASP A 138 44.91 -18.74 -22.21
N SER A 139 44.56 -17.62 -22.83
CA SER A 139 45.27 -17.08 -24.00
C SER A 139 46.70 -16.63 -23.66
N GLU A 140 46.89 -15.97 -22.52
CA GLU A 140 48.21 -15.54 -22.02
C GLU A 140 49.08 -16.74 -21.64
N ALA A 141 48.49 -17.77 -21.01
CA ALA A 141 49.19 -19.00 -20.68
C ALA A 141 49.63 -19.78 -21.94
N ALA A 142 48.76 -19.88 -22.95
CA ALA A 142 49.10 -20.50 -24.23
C ALA A 142 50.21 -19.73 -24.97
N ALA A 143 50.13 -18.39 -25.00
CA ALA A 143 51.16 -17.55 -25.59
C ALA A 143 52.51 -17.69 -24.86
N PHE A 144 52.49 -17.80 -23.53
CA PHE A 144 53.68 -18.02 -22.72
C PHE A 144 54.36 -19.37 -23.04
N LEU A 145 53.59 -20.46 -23.13
CA LEU A 145 54.11 -21.79 -23.48
C LEU A 145 54.71 -21.81 -24.89
N LEU A 146 54.02 -21.22 -25.88
CA LEU A 146 54.52 -21.05 -27.25
C LEU A 146 55.83 -20.25 -27.29
N SER A 147 55.94 -19.16 -26.51
CA SER A 147 57.15 -18.34 -26.48
C SER A 147 58.38 -19.04 -25.87
N ARG A 148 58.18 -20.07 -25.05
CA ARG A 148 59.25 -20.88 -24.46
C ARG A 148 59.62 -22.11 -25.30
N GLY A 149 58.97 -22.33 -26.44
CA GLY A 149 59.23 -23.48 -27.33
C GLY A 149 58.69 -24.80 -26.77
N TRP A 150 57.74 -24.74 -25.83
CA TRP A 150 57.06 -25.91 -25.27
C TRP A 150 55.70 -26.01 -25.97
N ALA A 151 55.73 -26.39 -27.25
CA ALA A 151 54.55 -26.69 -28.05
C ALA A 151 54.47 -28.20 -28.30
#